data_AF-A0A1I4IGT3-F1
#
_entry.id   AF-A0A1I4IGT3-F1
#
_cell.length_a   1.000
_cell.length_b   1.000
_cell.length_c   1.000
_cell.angle_alpha   90.00
_cell.angle_beta   90.00
_cell.angle_gamma   90.00
#
_symmetry.space_group_name_H-M   'P 1'
#
loop_
_entity.id
_entity.type
_entity.pdbx_description
1 polymer ?
#
loop_
_entity_poly.entity_id
_entity_poly.type
_entity_poly.pdbx_seq_one_letter_code
_entity_poly.pdbx_strand_id
1 'polypeptide(L)'
;MNLNNALSPDDLAKLFAKHKDKDESHILWVSESGEVRLDRLPAGMVEEEFEKCIPTIRVRLRTYRRGSGYVGKKAAADRDFIGRVHQTLTEQWRVARSNPGIHYLDRYC
;
A
#
# COMPACT_ATOMS: atom_id res chain seq x y z
N MET A 1 -1.64 8.44 6.27
CA MET A 1 -0.29 9.07 6.36
C MET A 1 0.07 9.60 4.98
N ASN A 2 0.90 10.63 4.80
CA ASN A 2 1.05 11.29 3.49
C ASN A 2 2.51 11.36 3.01
N LEU A 3 2.77 10.97 1.76
CA LEU A 3 4.09 11.00 1.11
C LEU A 3 4.63 12.41 0.88
N ASN A 4 3.76 13.42 0.84
CA ASN A 4 4.17 14.83 0.73
C ASN A 4 4.71 15.40 2.06
N ASN A 5 4.44 14.74 3.20
CA ASN A 5 4.83 15.21 4.53
C ASN A 5 5.95 14.34 5.14
N ALA A 6 6.83 13.80 4.31
CA ALA A 6 7.92 12.90 4.72
C ALA A 6 7.44 11.69 5.54
N LEU A 7 6.71 10.77 4.88
CA LEU A 7 6.37 9.47 5.45
C LEU A 7 7.63 8.77 5.95
N SER A 8 7.65 8.30 7.20
CA SER A 8 8.75 7.48 7.72
C SER A 8 8.48 5.98 7.55
N PRO A 9 9.52 5.13 7.50
CA PRO A 9 9.35 3.67 7.56
C PRO A 9 8.60 3.23 8.83
N ASP A 10 8.82 3.88 9.97
CA ASP A 10 8.14 3.55 11.23
C ASP A 10 6.63 3.83 11.18
N ASP A 11 6.23 4.88 10.47
CA ASP A 11 4.82 5.17 10.22
C ASP A 11 4.20 4.09 9.34
N LEU A 12 4.91 3.65 8.30
CA LEU A 12 4.47 2.54 7.47
C LEU A 12 4.36 1.24 8.28
N ALA A 13 5.32 0.95 9.15
CA ALA A 13 5.26 -0.19 10.07
C ALA A 13 4.02 -0.13 10.98
N LYS A 14 3.71 1.05 11.55
CA LYS A 14 2.49 1.26 12.34
C LYS A 14 1.22 1.04 11.52
N LEU A 15 1.20 1.44 10.25
CA LEU A 15 0.09 1.16 9.35
C LEU A 15 -0.10 -0.35 9.20
N PHE A 16 0.96 -1.09 8.81
CA PHE A 16 0.91 -2.54 8.64
C PHE A 16 0.52 -3.28 9.93
N ALA A 17 1.00 -2.83 11.09
CA ALA A 17 0.74 -3.46 12.39
C ALA A 17 -0.73 -3.41 12.83
N LYS A 18 -1.52 -2.44 12.32
CA LYS A 18 -2.95 -2.31 12.64
C LYS A 18 -3.80 -3.41 12.02
N HIS A 19 -3.31 -4.05 10.96
CA HIS A 19 -4.03 -5.06 10.21
C HIS A 19 -3.69 -6.47 10.69
N LYS A 20 -4.60 -7.41 10.41
CA LYS A 20 -4.41 -8.83 10.72
C LYS A 20 -4.40 -9.63 9.43
N ASP A 21 -3.23 -10.20 9.13
CA ASP A 21 -3.00 -10.99 7.90
C ASP A 21 -3.92 -12.21 7.77
N LYS A 22 -4.39 -12.76 8.90
CA LYS A 22 -5.25 -13.95 8.91
C LYS A 22 -6.72 -13.66 8.63
N ASP A 23 -7.16 -12.41 8.72
CA ASP A 23 -8.57 -12.08 8.63
C ASP A 23 -8.99 -11.91 7.17
N GLU A 24 -8.30 -11.02 6.44
CA GLU A 24 -8.66 -10.61 5.07
C GLU A 24 -7.43 -10.33 4.22
N SER A 25 -7.62 -10.24 2.90
CA SER A 25 -6.58 -9.69 2.02
C SER A 25 -6.54 -8.18 2.18
N HIS A 26 -5.41 -7.57 1.86
CA HIS A 26 -5.24 -6.13 1.98
C HIS A 26 -4.65 -5.55 0.70
N ILE A 27 -5.00 -4.31 0.39
CA ILE A 27 -4.48 -3.58 -0.76
C ILE A 27 -3.83 -2.28 -0.30
N LEU A 28 -2.59 -2.06 -0.73
CA LEU A 28 -1.82 -0.87 -0.41
C LEU A 28 -1.87 0.08 -1.60
N TRP A 29 -2.27 1.32 -1.35
CA TRP A 29 -2.45 2.30 -2.40
C TRP A 29 -2.13 3.72 -1.91
N VAL A 30 -1.95 4.62 -2.88
CA VAL A 30 -1.70 6.04 -2.65
C VAL A 30 -2.79 6.85 -3.35
N SER A 31 -3.41 7.76 -2.62
CA SER A 31 -4.41 8.69 -3.15
C SER A 31 -3.76 9.80 -4.01
N GLU A 32 -4.57 10.57 -4.70
CA GLU A 32 -4.13 11.76 -5.44
C GLU A 32 -3.56 12.88 -4.56
N SER A 33 -3.90 12.89 -3.27
CA SER A 33 -3.29 13.80 -2.31
C SER A 33 -1.97 13.29 -1.75
N GLY A 34 -1.51 12.09 -2.16
CA GLY A 34 -0.32 11.43 -1.64
C GLY A 34 -0.57 10.66 -0.34
N GLU A 35 -1.82 10.44 0.05
CA GLU A 35 -2.16 9.67 1.25
C GLU A 35 -1.94 8.17 1.00
N VAL A 36 -1.08 7.54 1.80
CA VAL A 36 -0.86 6.10 1.81
C VAL A 36 -1.91 5.43 2.68
N ARG A 37 -2.60 4.45 2.11
CA ARG A 37 -3.63 3.65 2.76
C ARG A 37 -3.43 2.17 2.51
N LEU A 38 -3.76 1.40 3.54
CA LEU A 38 -3.79 -0.04 3.53
C LEU A 38 -5.20 -0.45 3.91
N ASP A 39 -6.00 -0.83 2.93
CA ASP A 39 -7.40 -1.18 3.14
C ASP A 39 -7.61 -2.67 2.97
N ARG A 40 -8.69 -3.18 3.57
CA ARG A 40 -9.11 -4.56 3.41
C ARG A 40 -9.70 -4.75 2.02
N LEU A 41 -9.35 -5.87 1.40
CA LEU A 41 -9.96 -6.35 0.17
C LEU A 41 -10.83 -7.56 0.53
N PRO A 42 -12.17 -7.41 0.55
CA PRO A 42 -13.10 -8.47 0.89
C PRO A 42 -12.93 -9.70 -0.01
N ALA A 43 -13.29 -10.88 0.51
CA ALA A 43 -13.28 -12.09 -0.28
C ALA A 43 -14.26 -11.98 -1.47
N GLY A 44 -13.75 -12.20 -2.68
CA GLY A 44 -14.52 -12.10 -3.92
C GLY A 44 -14.45 -10.74 -4.62
N MET A 45 -13.92 -9.71 -3.96
CA MET A 45 -13.63 -8.42 -4.62
C MET A 45 -12.27 -8.50 -5.32
N VAL A 46 -12.23 -8.11 -6.59
CA VAL A 46 -10.98 -7.98 -7.36
C VAL A 46 -10.44 -6.56 -7.31
N GLU A 47 -9.15 -6.39 -7.62
CA GLU A 47 -8.47 -5.11 -7.58
C GLU A 47 -9.16 -4.02 -8.43
N GLU A 48 -9.68 -4.39 -9.61
CA GLU A 48 -10.38 -3.48 -10.53
C GLU A 48 -11.72 -3.00 -9.96
N GLU A 49 -12.41 -3.81 -9.16
CA GLU A 49 -13.65 -3.41 -8.48
C GLU A 49 -13.35 -2.45 -7.34
N PHE A 50 -12.27 -2.70 -6.59
CA PHE A 50 -11.81 -1.81 -5.53
C PHE A 50 -11.47 -0.41 -6.07
N GLU A 51 -10.81 -0.33 -7.22
CA GLU A 51 -10.47 0.95 -7.87
C GLU A 51 -11.69 1.76 -8.28
N LYS A 52 -12.76 1.11 -8.76
CA LYS A 52 -14.01 1.80 -9.08
C LYS A 52 -14.65 2.43 -7.84
N CYS A 53 -14.44 1.84 -6.66
CA CYS A 53 -14.92 2.40 -5.40
C CYS A 53 -14.07 3.58 -4.92
N ILE A 54 -12.82 3.71 -5.39
CA ILE A 54 -11.88 4.74 -4.94
C ILE A 54 -11.25 5.45 -6.16
N PRO A 55 -11.98 6.39 -6.77
CA PRO A 55 -11.51 7.08 -7.99
C PRO A 55 -10.29 7.98 -7.75
N THR A 56 -9.89 8.19 -6.49
CA THR A 56 -8.74 9.00 -6.10
C THR A 56 -7.43 8.22 -6.07
N ILE A 57 -7.41 6.91 -6.39
CA ILE A 57 -6.18 6.13 -6.46
C ILE A 57 -5.26 6.69 -7.56
N ARG A 58 -3.97 6.85 -7.23
CA ARG A 58 -2.90 7.16 -8.20
C ARG A 58 -1.85 6.09 -8.27
N VAL A 59 -1.59 5.38 -7.17
CA VAL A 59 -0.64 4.27 -7.13
C VAL A 59 -1.32 3.11 -6.43
N ARG A 60 -1.27 1.92 -7.03
CA ARG A 60 -1.78 0.68 -6.44
C ARG A 60 -0.65 -0.35 -6.43
N LEU A 61 -0.27 -0.79 -5.23
CA LEU A 61 0.65 -1.91 -5.07
C LEU A 61 -0.11 -3.24 -5.05
N ARG A 62 0.63 -4.33 -5.26
CA ARG A 62 0.11 -5.70 -5.19
C ARG A 62 -0.76 -5.94 -3.95
N THR A 63 -1.78 -6.76 -4.13
CA THR A 63 -2.61 -7.27 -3.04
C THR A 63 -1.79 -8.18 -2.12
N TYR A 64 -1.90 -7.92 -0.82
CA TYR A 64 -1.44 -8.81 0.24
C TYR A 64 -2.52 -9.83 0.54
N ARG A 65 -2.42 -10.99 -0.11
CA ARG A 65 -3.36 -12.10 0.08
C ARG A 65 -3.32 -12.58 1.53
N ARG A 66 -4.50 -12.81 2.10
CA ARG A 66 -4.68 -13.34 3.46
C ARG A 66 -3.77 -14.53 3.73
N GLY A 67 -3.09 -14.52 4.88
CA GLY A 67 -2.24 -15.62 5.36
C GLY A 67 -0.84 -15.66 4.73
N SER A 68 -0.48 -14.68 3.92
CA SER A 68 0.82 -14.64 3.23
C SER A 68 1.94 -14.00 4.06
N GLY A 69 1.62 -13.44 5.23
CA GLY A 69 2.57 -12.84 6.15
C GLY A 69 3.07 -11.45 5.76
N TYR A 70 2.40 -10.75 4.84
CA TYR A 70 2.80 -9.42 4.36
C TYR A 70 2.19 -8.26 5.17
N VAL A 71 1.21 -8.52 6.02
CA VAL A 71 0.63 -7.50 6.92
C VAL A 71 0.62 -7.95 8.37
N GLY A 72 0.32 -7.03 9.29
CA GLY A 72 0.30 -7.27 10.73
C GLY A 72 1.66 -7.15 11.41
N LYS A 73 1.68 -7.42 12.72
CA LYS A 73 2.81 -7.11 13.61
C LYS A 73 4.14 -7.74 13.17
N LYS A 74 4.10 -8.94 12.57
CA LYS A 74 5.30 -9.62 12.10
C LYS A 74 5.92 -8.89 10.91
N ALA A 75 5.11 -8.58 9.89
CA ALA A 75 5.56 -7.80 8.73
C ALA A 75 6.02 -6.39 9.13
N ALA A 76 5.30 -5.76 10.07
CA ALA A 76 5.66 -4.45 10.60
C ALA A 76 7.01 -4.42 11.34
N ALA A 77 7.42 -5.54 11.93
CA ALA A 77 8.72 -5.66 12.60
C ALA A 77 9.88 -5.94 11.63
N ASP A 78 9.59 -6.35 10.39
CA ASP A 78 10.58 -6.58 9.36
C ASP A 78 11.00 -5.24 8.73
N ARG A 79 12.12 -4.69 9.22
CA ARG A 79 12.64 -3.40 8.79
C ARG A 79 13.07 -3.40 7.32
N ASP A 80 13.58 -4.52 6.81
CA ASP A 80 14.01 -4.62 5.42
C ASP A 80 12.81 -4.63 4.48
N PHE A 81 11.77 -5.39 4.85
CA PHE A 81 10.50 -5.38 4.13
C PHE A 81 9.85 -4.00 4.13
N ILE A 82 9.68 -3.39 5.30
CA ILE A 82 9.08 -2.06 5.43
C ILE A 82 9.92 -1.01 4.69
N GLY A 83 11.25 -1.10 4.75
CA GLY A 83 12.16 -0.23 4.00
C GLY A 83 11.95 -0.32 2.49
N ARG A 84 11.87 -1.53 1.93
CA ARG A 84 11.59 -1.74 0.50
C ARG A 84 10.24 -1.19 0.08
N VAL A 85 9.18 -1.42 0.88
CA VAL A 85 7.84 -0.89 0.59
C VAL A 85 7.87 0.64 0.62
N HIS A 86 8.51 1.24 1.61
CA HIS A 86 8.65 2.68 1.76
C HIS A 86 9.40 3.33 0.60
N GLN A 87 10.54 2.74 0.21
CA GLN A 87 11.32 3.19 -0.94
C GLN A 87 10.49 3.12 -2.23
N THR A 88 9.85 1.97 -2.47
CA THR A 88 8.99 1.76 -3.65
C THR A 88 7.87 2.81 -3.70
N LEU A 89 7.16 3.04 -2.59
CA LEU A 89 6.11 4.06 -2.52
C LEU A 89 6.64 5.46 -2.83
N THR A 90 7.80 5.82 -2.29
CA THR A 90 8.40 7.14 -2.47
C THR A 90 8.83 7.39 -3.91
N GLU A 91 9.48 6.42 -4.53
CA GLU A 91 9.93 6.51 -5.93
C GLU A 91 8.74 6.56 -6.89
N GLN A 92 7.77 5.68 -6.70
CA GLN A 92 6.64 5.57 -7.61
C GLN A 92 5.67 6.74 -7.46
N TRP A 93 5.55 7.32 -6.27
CA TRP A 93 4.80 8.56 -6.08
C TRP A 93 5.43 9.75 -6.82
N ARG A 94 6.76 9.85 -6.85
CA ARG A 94 7.44 10.90 -7.63
C ARG A 94 7.11 10.79 -9.11
N VAL A 95 7.04 9.58 -9.66
CA VAL A 95 6.66 9.33 -11.05
C VAL A 95 5.17 9.62 -11.27
N ALA A 96 4.30 9.10 -10.41
CA ALA A 96 2.84 9.24 -10.53
C ALA A 96 2.35 10.69 -10.42
N ARG A 97 3.09 11.54 -9.70
CA ARG A 97 2.80 12.98 -9.63
C ARG A 97 2.93 13.70 -10.98
N SER A 98 3.78 13.20 -11.87
CA SER A 98 4.05 13.81 -13.17
C SER A 98 3.27 13.18 -14.32
N ASN A 99 2.55 12.08 -14.08
CA ASN A 99 1.80 11.37 -15.10
C ASN A 99 0.34 11.14 -14.65
N PRO A 100 -0.66 11.73 -15.32
CA PRO A 100 -2.05 11.50 -14.99
C PRO A 100 -2.47 10.06 -15.36
N GLY A 101 -2.49 9.16 -14.37
CA GLY A 101 -2.95 7.78 -14.52
C GLY A 101 -2.85 6.98 -13.21
N ILE A 102 -3.38 5.76 -13.20
CA ILE A 102 -3.15 4.81 -12.10
C ILE A 102 -1.86 4.04 -12.41
N HIS A 103 -0.91 4.07 -11.47
CA HIS A 103 0.34 3.34 -11.54
C HIS A 103 0.21 2.02 -10.78
N TYR A 104 0.23 0.90 -11.51
CA TYR A 104 0.15 -0.44 -10.96
C TYR A 104 1.54 -1.02 -10.68
N LEU A 105 1.74 -1.55 -9.48
CA LEU A 105 3.04 -2.04 -9.01
C LEU A 105 2.93 -3.45 -8.44
N ASP A 106 3.48 -4.42 -9.15
CA ASP A 106 3.48 -5.83 -8.71
C ASP A 106 4.76 -6.23 -7.95
N ARG A 107 5.81 -5.41 -8.01
CA ARG A 107 7.13 -5.69 -7.42
C ARG A 107 7.64 -4.49 -6.64
N TYR A 108 8.44 -4.78 -5.62
CA TYR A 108 9.24 -3.77 -4.93
C TYR A 108 10.51 -3.48 -5.71
N CYS A 109 10.96 -2.23 -5.64
CA CYS A 109 12.24 -1.78 -6.15
C CYS A 109 13.39 -2.33 -5.30
#